data_AF-A0A841PWY4-F1
#
_entry.id   AF-A0A841PWY4-F1
#
_cell.length_a   1.000
_cell.length_b   1.000
_cell.length_c   1.000
_cell.angle_alpha   90.00
_cell.angle_beta   90.00
_cell.angle_gamma   90.00
#
_symmetry.space_group_name_H-M   'P 1'
#
loop_
_entity.id
_entity.type
_entity.pdbx_description
1 polymer ?
#
loop_
_entity_poly.entity_id
_entity_poly.type
_entity_poly.pdbx_seq_one_letter_code
_entity_poly.pdbx_strand_id
1 'polypeptide(L)'
;MMFRSSNKWMIILPGLLMIFLFVAGGLYVTESDEVGHEELKDHVQLDAAIANDQLKAEWEWAALPEGELEGEDYIGIIAYENGEVLPGYEFEENEIQLLQGDEVIYEDEAMVVDEGLIFEFPNRIEMNEVYGPIGSVSVQLPEKAEETEVHYLHTWLAHAGQGGEDPAFTDPPFPGMEDYDNFWWVVSETASE
;
A
#
# COMPACT_ATOMS: atom_id res chain seq x y z
N MET A 1 43.85 33.38 -53.43
CA MET A 1 44.04 32.81 -52.08
C MET A 1 42.66 32.49 -51.53
N MET A 2 42.13 31.30 -51.84
CA MET A 2 40.78 30.88 -51.45
C MET A 2 40.84 30.31 -50.03
N PHE A 3 40.26 31.02 -49.07
CA PHE A 3 39.95 30.42 -47.77
C PHE A 3 38.85 29.38 -47.98
N ARG A 4 39.20 28.12 -47.73
CA ARG A 4 38.28 26.99 -47.61
C ARG A 4 37.10 27.42 -46.72
N SER A 5 35.88 27.35 -47.24
CA SER A 5 34.65 27.48 -46.46
C SER A 5 34.63 26.34 -45.44
N SER A 6 35.21 26.60 -44.27
CA SER A 6 35.25 25.69 -43.14
C SER A 6 33.82 25.26 -42.82
N ASN A 7 33.60 23.95 -42.79
CA ASN A 7 32.30 23.31 -42.67
C ASN A 7 31.77 23.47 -41.23
N LYS A 8 31.54 24.71 -40.78
CA LYS A 8 31.12 25.05 -39.40
C LYS A 8 29.83 24.33 -39.01
N TRP A 9 28.98 24.03 -39.98
CA TRP A 9 27.78 23.20 -39.84
C TRP A 9 28.04 21.81 -39.26
N MET A 10 29.20 21.22 -39.55
CA MET A 10 29.59 19.88 -39.06
C MET A 10 29.88 19.86 -37.54
N ILE A 11 30.14 21.01 -36.92
CA ILE A 11 30.38 21.15 -35.47
C ILE A 11 29.10 21.62 -34.75
N ILE A 12 28.27 22.41 -35.42
CA ILE A 12 27.03 22.94 -34.83
C ILE A 12 26.00 21.82 -34.59
N LEU A 13 25.87 20.88 -35.54
CA LEU A 13 24.86 19.83 -35.45
C LEU A 13 25.09 18.85 -34.27
N PRO A 14 26.30 18.32 -34.03
CA PRO A 14 26.56 17.48 -32.86
C PRO A 14 26.45 18.26 -31.54
N GLY A 15 26.85 19.53 -31.52
CA GLY A 15 26.72 20.38 -30.32
C GLY A 15 25.27 20.62 -29.93
N LEU A 16 24.41 20.89 -30.91
CA LEU A 16 22.97 21.06 -30.68
C LEU A 16 22.31 19.75 -30.26
N LEU A 17 22.73 18.62 -30.83
CA LEU A 17 22.29 17.29 -30.40
C LEU A 17 22.68 17.01 -28.94
N MET A 18 23.92 17.32 -28.53
CA MET A 18 24.33 17.13 -27.12
C MET A 18 23.55 18.02 -26.16
N ILE A 19 23.24 19.27 -26.53
CA ILE A 19 22.38 20.14 -25.71
C ILE A 19 20.98 19.55 -25.61
N PHE A 20 20.41 19.06 -26.70
CA PHE A 20 19.08 18.47 -26.70
C PHE A 20 19.02 17.19 -25.85
N LEU A 21 20.03 16.32 -25.96
CA LEU A 21 20.15 15.13 -25.12
C LEU A 21 20.35 15.47 -23.65
N PHE A 22 21.07 16.56 -23.34
CA PHE A 22 21.27 17.01 -21.96
C PHE A 22 19.98 17.59 -21.36
N VAL A 23 19.22 18.37 -22.12
CA VAL A 23 17.93 18.91 -21.68
C VAL A 23 16.89 17.79 -21.54
N ALA A 24 16.79 16.90 -22.53
CA ALA A 24 15.87 15.76 -22.47
C ALA A 24 16.23 14.79 -21.36
N GLY A 25 17.52 14.50 -21.17
CA GLY A 25 18.01 13.70 -20.06
C GLY A 25 17.78 14.37 -18.70
N GLY A 26 17.95 15.69 -18.61
CA GLY A 26 17.64 16.45 -17.40
C GLY A 26 16.16 16.40 -17.03
N LEU A 27 15.26 16.56 -18.02
CA LEU A 27 13.81 16.43 -17.81
C LEU A 27 13.40 15.01 -17.43
N TYR A 28 14.00 14.00 -18.06
CA TYR A 28 13.73 12.59 -17.76
C TYR A 28 14.21 12.20 -16.35
N VAL A 29 15.34 12.73 -15.89
CA VAL A 29 15.89 12.43 -14.55
C VAL A 29 15.10 13.15 -13.45
N THR A 30 14.42 14.26 -13.75
CA THR A 30 13.54 14.94 -12.77
C THR A 30 12.16 14.29 -12.62
N GLU A 31 11.81 13.31 -13.46
CA GLU A 31 10.63 12.45 -13.35
C GLU A 31 11.02 11.07 -12.76
N SER A 32 12.04 10.98 -11.89
CA SER A 32 11.95 9.96 -10.85
C SER A 32 10.89 10.46 -9.88
N ASP A 33 9.62 10.19 -10.20
CA ASP A 33 8.49 10.59 -9.38
C ASP A 33 8.65 9.93 -8.01
N GLU A 34 9.28 10.67 -7.12
CA GLU A 34 9.38 10.40 -5.69
C GLU A 34 7.94 10.41 -5.16
N VAL A 35 7.41 9.23 -4.81
CA VAL A 35 6.03 9.09 -4.33
C VAL A 35 5.98 9.50 -2.87
N GLY A 36 5.22 10.53 -2.52
CA GLY A 36 4.97 10.86 -1.11
C GLY A 36 4.06 9.83 -0.43
N HIS A 37 4.09 9.73 0.90
CA HIS A 37 3.16 8.87 1.64
C HIS A 37 1.68 9.12 1.30
N GLU A 38 1.30 10.38 1.11
CA GLU A 38 -0.06 10.77 0.73
C GLU A 38 -0.43 10.33 -0.70
N GLU A 39 0.56 10.24 -1.59
CA GLU A 39 0.41 9.84 -2.99
C GLU A 39 0.43 8.31 -3.14
N LEU A 40 1.07 7.60 -2.20
CA LEU A 40 1.18 6.14 -2.20
C LEU A 40 -0.17 5.43 -2.34
N LYS A 41 -1.26 6.00 -1.82
CA LYS A 41 -2.62 5.46 -1.98
C LYS A 41 -3.06 5.30 -3.44
N ASP A 42 -2.51 6.09 -4.35
CA ASP A 42 -2.80 6.02 -5.79
C ASP A 42 -1.89 5.01 -6.51
N HIS A 43 -0.91 4.46 -5.79
CA HIS A 43 0.13 3.55 -6.27
C HIS A 43 0.12 2.18 -5.56
N VAL A 44 -0.76 2.00 -4.57
CA VAL A 44 -1.02 0.69 -3.96
C VAL A 44 -2.02 -0.08 -4.82
N GLN A 45 -1.70 -1.34 -5.08
CA GLN A 45 -2.65 -2.30 -5.64
C GLN A 45 -3.15 -3.14 -4.48
N LEU A 46 -4.46 -3.17 -4.28
CA LEU A 46 -5.15 -4.03 -3.32
C LEU A 46 -6.11 -4.90 -4.14
N ASP A 47 -5.84 -6.20 -4.16
CA ASP A 47 -6.66 -7.17 -4.87
C ASP A 47 -7.30 -8.12 -3.85
N ALA A 48 -8.59 -8.36 -3.96
CA ALA A 48 -9.31 -9.30 -3.10
C ALA A 48 -10.13 -10.28 -3.94
N ALA A 49 -10.11 -11.56 -3.55
CA ALA A 49 -10.85 -12.61 -4.23
C ALA A 49 -11.40 -13.64 -3.23
N ILE A 50 -12.61 -14.13 -3.49
CA ILE A 50 -13.24 -15.20 -2.73
C ILE A 50 -13.21 -16.47 -3.57
N ALA A 51 -12.78 -17.59 -2.97
CA ALA A 51 -12.81 -18.90 -3.60
C ALA A 51 -13.02 -20.01 -2.57
N ASN A 52 -14.13 -20.76 -2.68
CA ASN A 52 -14.48 -21.85 -1.75
C ASN A 52 -14.54 -21.37 -0.29
N ASP A 53 -15.31 -20.32 -0.03
CA ASP A 53 -15.45 -19.71 1.30
C ASP A 53 -14.13 -19.15 1.89
N GLN A 54 -13.06 -19.05 1.09
CA GLN A 54 -11.80 -18.47 1.51
C GLN A 54 -11.62 -17.12 0.83
N LEU A 55 -11.49 -16.06 1.62
CA LEU A 55 -11.01 -14.77 1.16
C LEU A 55 -9.50 -14.81 1.09
N LYS A 56 -8.96 -14.38 -0.05
CA LYS A 56 -7.56 -14.00 -0.19
C LYS A 56 -7.49 -12.55 -0.65
N ALA A 57 -6.78 -11.72 0.10
CA ALA A 57 -6.45 -10.38 -0.36
C ALA A 57 -4.94 -10.17 -0.34
N GLU A 58 -4.43 -9.43 -1.31
CA GLU A 58 -3.01 -9.15 -1.50
C GLU A 58 -2.85 -7.65 -1.75
N TRP A 59 -1.76 -7.09 -1.23
CA TRP A 59 -1.39 -5.73 -1.58
C TRP A 59 0.07 -5.62 -1.97
N GLU A 60 0.33 -4.69 -2.88
CA GLU A 60 1.67 -4.37 -3.35
C GLU A 60 1.79 -2.86 -3.60
N TRP A 61 2.84 -2.26 -3.07
CA TRP A 61 3.21 -0.87 -3.38
C TRP A 61 4.06 -0.83 -4.65
N ALA A 62 3.70 0.02 -5.62
CA ALA A 62 4.51 0.19 -6.83
C ALA A 62 5.88 0.84 -6.57
N ALA A 63 6.00 1.59 -5.47
CA ALA A 63 7.23 2.25 -5.04
C ALA A 63 7.23 2.44 -3.51
N LEU A 64 8.43 2.57 -2.93
CA LEU A 64 8.56 2.99 -1.53
C LEU A 64 8.32 4.50 -1.44
N PRO A 65 7.54 4.97 -0.44
CA PRO A 65 7.32 6.38 -0.27
C PRO A 65 8.59 7.09 0.23
N GLU A 66 8.69 8.39 -0.06
CA GLU A 66 9.70 9.24 0.56
C GLU A 66 9.41 9.50 2.03
N GLY A 67 10.46 9.44 2.86
CA GLY A 67 10.38 9.83 4.26
C GLY A 67 10.78 8.70 5.20
N GLU A 68 10.34 8.84 6.44
CA GLU A 68 10.51 7.82 7.47
C GLU A 68 9.33 6.85 7.42
N LEU A 69 9.62 5.55 7.36
CA LEU A 69 8.65 4.49 7.58
C LEU A 69 8.82 4.00 9.01
N GLU A 70 7.98 4.53 9.90
CA GLU A 70 7.98 4.17 11.31
C GLU A 70 6.55 4.18 11.85
N GLY A 71 5.89 3.02 11.80
CA GLY A 71 4.52 2.87 12.30
C GLY A 71 3.99 1.44 12.19
N GLU A 72 2.67 1.36 12.19
CA GLU A 72 1.89 0.13 12.02
C GLU A 72 0.80 0.40 10.98
N ASP A 73 0.57 -0.61 10.15
CA ASP A 73 -0.47 -0.60 9.13
C ASP A 73 -1.53 -1.64 9.51
N TYR A 74 -2.72 -1.53 8.91
CA TYR A 74 -3.85 -2.36 9.28
C TYR A 74 -4.63 -2.87 8.07
N ILE A 75 -5.08 -4.12 8.15
CA ILE A 75 -6.09 -4.67 7.24
C ILE A 75 -7.37 -4.92 8.03
N GLY A 76 -8.47 -4.34 7.61
CA GLY A 76 -9.80 -4.57 8.16
C GLY A 76 -10.64 -5.38 7.18
N ILE A 77 -11.43 -6.32 7.67
CA ILE A 77 -12.24 -7.21 6.83
C ILE A 77 -13.66 -7.28 7.38
N ILE A 78 -14.64 -7.05 6.51
CA ILE A 78 -16.07 -7.06 6.82
C ILE A 78 -16.78 -7.99 5.84
N ALA A 79 -17.47 -9.00 6.33
CA ALA A 79 -18.26 -9.90 5.48
C ALA A 79 -19.76 -9.56 5.57
N TYR A 80 -20.49 -9.80 4.48
CA TYR A 80 -21.91 -9.49 4.38
C TYR A 80 -22.72 -10.72 3.94
N GLU A 81 -23.92 -10.86 4.48
CA GLU A 81 -24.97 -11.77 4.00
C GLU A 81 -26.20 -10.92 3.65
N ASN A 82 -26.64 -10.93 2.39
CA ASN A 82 -27.80 -10.14 1.95
C ASN A 82 -27.75 -8.64 2.33
N GLY A 83 -26.54 -8.07 2.41
CA GLY A 83 -26.29 -6.68 2.79
C GLY A 83 -26.31 -6.40 4.30
N GLU A 84 -26.42 -7.43 5.14
CA GLU A 84 -26.23 -7.31 6.59
C GLU A 84 -24.81 -7.75 6.97
N VAL A 85 -24.16 -6.97 7.86
CA VAL A 85 -22.81 -7.29 8.36
C VAL A 85 -22.84 -8.56 9.17
N LEU A 86 -21.94 -9.48 8.86
CA LEU A 86 -21.69 -10.69 9.61
C LEU A 86 -20.78 -10.40 10.80
N PRO A 87 -21.07 -11.00 11.97
CA PRO A 87 -20.28 -10.71 13.16
C PRO A 87 -18.90 -11.36 13.10
N GLY A 88 -17.88 -10.67 13.62
CA GLY A 88 -16.49 -11.11 13.54
C GLY A 88 -16.21 -12.47 14.20
N TYR A 89 -16.99 -12.87 15.20
CA TYR A 89 -16.81 -14.18 15.86
C TYR A 89 -17.16 -15.39 14.96
N GLU A 90 -17.80 -15.16 13.80
CA GLU A 90 -18.11 -16.23 12.83
C GLU A 90 -16.95 -16.54 11.89
N PHE A 91 -15.89 -15.73 11.90
CA PHE A 91 -14.64 -16.02 11.20
C PHE A 91 -13.85 -17.04 12.01
N GLU A 92 -13.37 -18.12 11.37
CA GLU A 92 -12.66 -19.20 12.07
C GLU A 92 -11.14 -19.04 11.96
N GLU A 93 -10.58 -19.27 10.77
CA GLU A 93 -9.14 -19.23 10.49
C GLU A 93 -8.77 -17.92 9.79
N ASN A 94 -7.69 -17.27 10.22
CA ASN A 94 -7.25 -16.01 9.65
C ASN A 94 -5.74 -15.85 9.85
N GLU A 95 -5.07 -15.28 8.86
CA GLU A 95 -3.62 -15.10 8.86
C GLU A 95 -3.25 -13.92 7.96
N ILE A 96 -2.31 -13.10 8.41
CA ILE A 96 -1.61 -12.10 7.60
C ILE A 96 -0.16 -12.51 7.42
N GLN A 97 0.37 -12.31 6.23
CA GLN A 97 1.78 -12.53 5.91
C GLN A 97 2.35 -11.28 5.23
N LEU A 98 3.56 -10.86 5.64
CA LEU A 98 4.35 -9.87 4.89
C LEU A 98 5.49 -10.57 4.18
N LEU A 99 5.76 -10.17 2.93
CA LEU A 99 6.74 -10.83 2.07
C LEU A 99 7.89 -9.90 1.69
N GLN A 100 9.08 -10.48 1.57
CA GLN A 100 10.22 -9.86 0.89
C GLN A 100 10.72 -10.79 -0.21
N GLY A 101 10.31 -10.53 -1.45
CA GLY A 101 10.47 -11.49 -2.54
C GLY A 101 9.58 -12.70 -2.31
N ASP A 102 10.16 -13.90 -2.20
CA ASP A 102 9.44 -15.15 -1.96
C ASP A 102 9.49 -15.62 -0.48
N GLU A 103 10.06 -14.80 0.41
CA GLU A 103 10.23 -15.12 1.84
C GLU A 103 9.19 -14.40 2.70
N VAL A 104 8.54 -15.15 3.59
CA VAL A 104 7.65 -14.60 4.63
C VAL A 104 8.52 -14.04 5.74
N ILE A 105 8.44 -12.72 5.97
CA ILE A 105 9.21 -12.00 6.97
C ILE A 105 8.39 -11.64 8.22
N TYR A 106 7.06 -11.73 8.14
CA TYR A 106 6.13 -11.50 9.24
C TYR A 106 4.88 -12.35 9.04
N GLU A 107 4.32 -12.85 10.15
CA GLU A 107 3.07 -13.61 10.18
C GLU A 107 2.34 -13.30 11.49
N ASP A 108 1.03 -13.08 11.43
CA ASP A 108 0.19 -12.89 12.62
C ASP A 108 -1.28 -13.27 12.37
N GLU A 109 -2.07 -13.32 13.45
CA GLU A 109 -3.51 -13.51 13.42
C GLU A 109 -4.24 -12.16 13.61
N ALA A 110 -5.48 -12.07 13.15
CA ALA A 110 -6.33 -10.91 13.35
C ALA A 110 -6.85 -10.80 14.79
N MET A 111 -7.08 -9.56 15.20
CA MET A 111 -8.01 -9.26 16.28
C MET A 111 -9.45 -9.39 15.77
N VAL A 112 -10.24 -10.22 16.45
CA VAL A 112 -11.68 -10.34 16.19
C VAL A 112 -12.43 -9.18 16.86
N VAL A 113 -13.22 -8.44 16.08
CA VAL A 113 -14.08 -7.35 16.54
C VAL A 113 -15.56 -7.67 16.26
N ASP A 114 -16.49 -6.86 16.75
CA ASP A 114 -17.92 -7.15 16.61
C ASP A 114 -18.36 -7.26 15.14
N GLU A 115 -17.81 -6.41 14.27
CA GLU A 115 -18.21 -6.26 12.85
C GLU A 115 -17.20 -6.88 11.86
N GLY A 116 -16.22 -7.67 12.32
CA GLY A 116 -15.24 -8.27 11.42
C GLY A 116 -13.90 -8.62 12.05
N LEU A 117 -12.84 -8.47 11.27
CA LEU A 117 -11.45 -8.72 11.65
C LEU A 117 -10.59 -7.47 11.44
N ILE A 118 -9.59 -7.29 12.31
CA ILE A 118 -8.55 -6.27 12.17
C ILE A 118 -7.19 -6.93 12.34
N PHE A 119 -6.36 -6.88 11.30
CA PHE A 119 -4.95 -7.24 11.36
C PHE A 119 -4.13 -5.98 11.62
N GLU A 120 -3.11 -6.12 12.45
CA GLU A 120 -2.10 -5.11 12.73
C GLU A 120 -0.74 -5.67 12.32
N PHE A 121 0.05 -4.90 11.60
CA PHE A 121 1.35 -5.33 11.12
C PHE A 121 2.36 -4.18 11.06
N PRO A 122 3.66 -4.47 11.18
CA PRO A 122 4.67 -3.43 11.16
C PRO A 122 4.73 -2.72 9.80
N ASN A 123 4.84 -1.40 9.83
CA ASN A 123 5.20 -0.58 8.68
C ASN A 123 6.49 0.18 8.98
N ARG A 124 7.63 -0.49 8.75
CA ARG A 124 8.95 0.04 9.10
C ARG A 124 10.08 -0.62 8.34
N ILE A 125 11.23 0.05 8.35
CA ILE A 125 12.49 -0.52 7.86
C ILE A 125 13.28 -1.04 9.07
N GLU A 126 13.58 -2.33 9.09
CA GLU A 126 14.40 -2.95 10.14
C GLU A 126 15.61 -3.67 9.52
N MET A 127 16.80 -3.16 9.81
CA MET A 127 18.07 -3.66 9.24
C MET A 127 18.12 -3.64 7.70
N ASN A 128 17.68 -4.71 7.04
CA ASN A 128 17.62 -4.86 5.58
C ASN A 128 16.24 -5.34 5.10
N GLU A 129 15.26 -5.43 5.99
CA GLU A 129 13.90 -5.85 5.72
C GLU A 129 13.01 -4.60 5.71
N VAL A 130 12.07 -4.57 4.76
CA VAL A 130 11.07 -3.50 4.66
C VAL A 130 9.71 -4.16 4.85
N TYR A 131 9.06 -3.85 5.98
CA TYR A 131 7.72 -4.33 6.28
C TYR A 131 6.69 -3.32 5.77
N GLY A 132 5.57 -3.83 5.23
CA GLY A 132 4.50 -3.01 4.67
C GLY A 132 4.30 -3.16 3.16
N PRO A 133 5.33 -3.06 2.30
CA PRO A 133 5.13 -2.93 0.85
C PRO A 133 4.43 -4.08 0.15
N ILE A 134 4.59 -5.31 0.66
CA ILE A 134 4.02 -6.52 0.06
C ILE A 134 3.46 -7.37 1.19
N GLY A 135 2.19 -7.74 1.06
CA GLY A 135 1.57 -8.66 2.00
C GLY A 135 0.33 -9.33 1.44
N SER A 136 -0.15 -10.31 2.19
CA SER A 136 -1.36 -11.04 1.89
C SER A 136 -2.10 -11.42 3.16
N VAL A 137 -3.42 -11.40 3.10
CA VAL A 137 -4.30 -12.00 4.12
C VAL A 137 -5.03 -13.20 3.52
N SER A 138 -5.19 -14.22 4.36
CA SER A 138 -6.00 -15.39 4.06
C SER A 138 -6.98 -15.60 5.20
N VAL A 139 -8.27 -15.64 4.88
CA VAL A 139 -9.34 -15.72 5.87
C VAL A 139 -10.40 -16.74 5.45
N GLN A 140 -10.76 -17.64 6.35
CA GLN A 140 -11.92 -18.50 6.21
C GLN A 140 -13.17 -17.68 6.52
N LEU A 141 -13.97 -17.41 5.49
CA LEU A 141 -15.23 -16.68 5.61
C LEU A 141 -16.31 -17.56 6.27
N PRO A 142 -17.30 -16.94 6.93
CA PRO A 142 -18.52 -17.64 7.33
C PRO A 142 -19.23 -18.25 6.11
N GLU A 143 -19.83 -19.45 6.24
CA GLU A 143 -20.50 -20.19 5.14
C GLU A 143 -21.59 -19.42 4.36
N LYS A 144 -22.04 -18.28 4.90
CA LYS A 144 -23.12 -17.45 4.39
C LYS A 144 -22.65 -16.10 3.84
N ALA A 145 -21.34 -15.86 3.83
CA ALA A 145 -20.77 -14.64 3.27
C ALA A 145 -20.96 -14.62 1.75
N GLU A 146 -21.63 -13.59 1.24
CA GLU A 146 -21.86 -13.39 -0.20
C GLU A 146 -20.92 -12.31 -0.77
N GLU A 147 -20.50 -11.37 0.09
CA GLU A 147 -19.66 -10.23 -0.23
C GLU A 147 -18.70 -9.96 0.93
N THR A 148 -17.53 -9.43 0.63
CA THR A 148 -16.54 -9.03 1.64
C THR A 148 -15.84 -7.74 1.23
N GLU A 149 -15.76 -6.79 2.14
CA GLU A 149 -14.95 -5.58 2.00
C GLU A 149 -13.62 -5.76 2.73
N VAL A 150 -12.54 -5.38 2.06
CA VAL A 150 -11.18 -5.35 2.60
C VAL A 150 -10.72 -3.91 2.62
N HIS A 151 -10.37 -3.40 3.80
CA HIS A 151 -9.88 -2.04 4.00
C HIS A 151 -8.40 -2.09 4.37
N TYR A 152 -7.58 -1.33 3.67
CA TYR A 152 -6.18 -1.15 4.01
C TYR A 152 -5.96 0.27 4.52
N LEU A 153 -5.68 0.37 5.83
CA LEU A 153 -5.25 1.60 6.50
C LEU A 153 -3.72 1.64 6.57
N HIS A 154 -3.15 2.64 5.90
CA HIS A 154 -1.73 2.93 5.96
C HIS A 154 -1.47 4.11 6.89
N THR A 155 -0.40 4.03 7.68
CA THR A 155 0.10 5.13 8.51
C THR A 155 1.59 5.32 8.30
N TRP A 156 2.10 6.53 8.58
CA TRP A 156 3.55 6.81 8.42
C TRP A 156 4.15 7.63 9.57
N LEU A 157 3.45 7.71 10.69
CA LEU A 157 4.00 8.26 11.93
C LEU A 157 3.84 7.25 13.04
N ALA A 158 4.80 7.22 13.96
CA ALA A 158 4.74 6.32 15.11
C ALA A 158 3.53 6.67 16.00
N HIS A 159 2.68 5.68 16.28
CA HIS A 159 1.53 5.80 17.16
C HIS A 159 1.39 4.57 18.07
N ALA A 160 0.48 4.61 19.05
CA ALA A 160 0.30 3.56 20.05
C ALA A 160 -0.76 2.51 19.64
N GLY A 161 -0.83 2.19 18.35
CA GLY A 161 -1.94 1.44 17.74
C GLY A 161 -3.14 2.32 17.31
N GLN A 162 -4.12 1.77 16.58
CA GLN A 162 -5.36 2.50 16.26
C GLN A 162 -6.36 2.56 17.43
N GLY A 163 -6.35 1.58 18.34
CA GLY A 163 -7.22 1.58 19.53
C GLY A 163 -8.74 1.61 19.27
N GLY A 164 -9.18 1.41 18.03
CA GLY A 164 -10.57 1.32 17.60
C GLY A 164 -10.97 -0.10 17.21
N GLU A 165 -12.27 -0.35 17.19
CA GLU A 165 -12.88 -1.65 16.84
C GLU A 165 -13.62 -1.60 15.48
N ASP A 166 -13.53 -0.49 14.75
CA ASP A 166 -14.11 -0.33 13.41
C ASP A 166 -13.15 -0.88 12.34
N PRO A 167 -13.48 -2.01 11.68
CA PRO A 167 -12.66 -2.58 10.60
C PRO A 167 -12.73 -1.78 9.28
N ALA A 168 -13.70 -0.87 9.11
CA ALA A 168 -13.74 0.02 7.95
C ALA A 168 -12.77 1.20 8.06
N PHE A 169 -12.25 1.46 9.26
CA PHE A 169 -11.37 2.59 9.56
C PHE A 169 -11.97 3.93 9.08
N THR A 170 -13.27 4.13 9.29
CA THR A 170 -13.96 5.36 8.83
C THR A 170 -13.46 6.59 9.59
N ASP A 171 -13.15 6.41 10.87
CA ASP A 171 -12.60 7.41 11.79
C ASP A 171 -11.64 6.70 12.76
N PRO A 172 -10.46 6.26 12.28
CA PRO A 172 -9.54 5.47 13.09
C PRO A 172 -9.04 6.34 14.24
N PRO A 173 -9.26 5.93 15.51
CA PRO A 173 -8.63 6.64 16.60
C PRO A 173 -7.11 6.43 16.47
N PHE A 174 -6.34 7.39 16.97
CA PHE A 174 -4.92 7.20 17.18
C PHE A 174 -4.59 7.80 18.54
N PRO A 175 -4.60 6.99 19.62
CA PRO A 175 -4.42 7.51 20.97
C PRO A 175 -3.11 8.30 21.10
N GLY A 176 -3.19 9.56 21.54
CA GLY A 176 -2.04 10.44 21.68
C GLY A 176 -1.58 11.15 20.40
N MET A 177 -2.31 10.99 19.30
CA MET A 177 -2.04 11.66 18.01
C MET A 177 -3.07 12.75 17.69
N GLU A 178 -3.77 13.29 18.70
CA GLU A 178 -4.89 14.23 18.50
C GLU A 178 -4.49 15.57 17.84
N ASP A 179 -3.20 15.89 17.83
CA ASP A 179 -2.64 17.10 17.21
C ASP A 179 -2.09 16.86 15.78
N TYR A 180 -2.13 15.62 15.28
CA TYR A 180 -1.61 15.26 13.96
C TYR A 180 -2.77 14.94 13.01
N ASP A 181 -2.88 15.70 11.94
CA ASP A 181 -3.83 15.44 10.86
C ASP A 181 -3.09 14.86 9.64
N ASN A 182 -3.80 14.07 8.83
CA ASN A 182 -3.34 13.60 7.51
C ASN A 182 -2.06 12.72 7.53
N PHE A 183 -1.85 11.90 8.56
CA PHE A 183 -0.74 10.93 8.59
C PHE A 183 -1.16 9.50 8.26
N TRP A 184 -2.38 9.35 7.72
CA TRP A 184 -2.97 8.08 7.37
C TRP A 184 -3.87 8.22 6.14
N TRP A 185 -4.13 7.10 5.47
CA TRP A 185 -5.18 6.97 4.47
C TRP A 185 -5.76 5.55 4.47
N VAL A 186 -6.95 5.41 3.90
CA VAL A 186 -7.61 4.11 3.72
C VAL A 186 -7.93 3.90 2.24
N VAL A 187 -7.59 2.73 1.72
CA VAL A 187 -8.11 2.22 0.44
C VAL A 187 -8.93 0.98 0.71
N SER A 188 -9.83 0.63 -0.20
CA SER A 188 -10.71 -0.52 0.01
C SER A 188 -11.03 -1.23 -1.29
N GLU A 189 -11.20 -2.54 -1.20
CA GLU A 189 -11.59 -3.41 -2.31
C GLU A 189 -12.74 -4.32 -1.87
N THR A 190 -13.68 -4.58 -2.76
CA THR A 190 -14.83 -5.45 -2.50
C THR A 190 -14.69 -6.72 -3.32
N ALA A 191 -14.74 -7.88 -2.65
CA ALA A 191 -14.80 -9.18 -3.29
C ALA A 191 -16.20 -9.80 -3.15
N SER A 192 -16.65 -10.44 -4.22
CA SER A 192 -17.91 -11.20 -4.27
C SER A 192 -17.71 -12.48 -5.10
N GLU A 193 -18.51 -13.51 -4.83
CA GLU A 193 -18.49 -14.78 -5.59
C GLU A 193 -18.99 -14.68 -7.05
#